data_AF-I4AQN6-F1
#
_entry.id   AF-I4AQN6-F1
#
_cell.length_a   1.000
_cell.length_b   1.000
_cell.length_c   1.000
_cell.angle_alpha   90.00
_cell.angle_beta   90.00
_cell.angle_gamma   90.00
#
_symmetry.space_group_name_H-M   'P 1'
#
loop_
_entity.id
_entity.type
_entity.pdbx_description
1 polymer ?
#
loop_
_entity_poly.entity_id
_entity_poly.type
_entity_poly.pdbx_seq_one_letter_code
_entity_poly.pdbx_strand_id
1 'polypeptide(L)'
;MIIYESDYITIQYLEEHSLLERNWKPSSAEMNHEQFQHEMLQLLKGAEKYNPLLVLGDTKSFLYVILPDVQIWIDDTVYSQLGEHGVQKMAFVNSEDFFVQLSVEQSIEESNKDYEIRYFGNDEEAKIWLFDTNDSIEEENDDIEETE
;
A
#
# COMPACT_ATOMS: atom_id res chain seq x y z
N MET A 1 2.70 3.77 -15.41
CA MET A 1 1.62 4.33 -16.25
C MET A 1 0.43 4.71 -15.37
N ILE A 2 -0.26 5.81 -15.66
CA ILE A 2 -1.50 6.17 -14.96
C ILE A 2 -2.61 5.22 -15.42
N ILE A 3 -3.28 4.57 -14.47
CA ILE A 3 -4.36 3.62 -14.75
C ILE A 3 -5.73 4.19 -14.39
N TYR A 4 -5.76 5.16 -13.46
CA TYR A 4 -6.96 5.86 -13.06
C TYR A 4 -6.58 7.23 -12.50
N GLU A 5 -7.39 8.24 -12.80
CA GLU A 5 -7.25 9.57 -12.26
C GLU A 5 -8.63 10.20 -12.06
N SER A 6 -8.83 10.81 -10.89
CA SER A 6 -9.99 11.63 -10.58
C SER A 6 -9.55 12.97 -10.00
N ASP A 7 -10.53 13.78 -9.62
CA ASP A 7 -10.29 15.02 -8.88
C ASP A 7 -9.60 14.75 -7.54
N TYR A 8 -9.72 13.55 -6.97
CA TYR A 8 -9.31 13.21 -5.61
C TYR A 8 -8.06 12.34 -5.51
N ILE A 9 -7.82 11.47 -6.49
CA ILE A 9 -6.71 10.51 -6.44
C ILE A 9 -6.15 10.24 -7.84
N THR A 10 -4.85 9.97 -7.89
CA THR A 10 -4.21 9.40 -9.08
C THR A 10 -3.66 8.02 -8.72
N ILE A 11 -4.01 7.00 -9.49
CA ILE A 11 -3.52 5.63 -9.33
C ILE A 11 -2.68 5.28 -10.56
N GLN A 12 -1.48 4.78 -10.33
CA GLN A 12 -0.54 4.40 -11.35
C GLN A 12 0.10 3.05 -11.06
N TYR A 13 0.38 2.30 -12.12
CA TYR A 13 1.09 1.03 -12.05
C TYR A 13 2.49 1.18 -12.64
N LEU A 14 3.52 0.87 -11.86
CA LEU A 14 4.92 0.87 -12.27
C LEU A 14 5.37 -0.58 -12.44
N GLU A 15 5.37 -1.03 -13.70
CA GLU A 15 5.65 -2.42 -14.08
C GLU A 15 7.04 -2.89 -13.65
N GLU A 16 8.05 -2.03 -13.73
CA GLU A 16 9.44 -2.33 -13.32
C GLU A 16 9.55 -2.88 -11.89
N HIS A 17 8.68 -2.40 -10.98
CA HIS A 17 8.69 -2.76 -9.57
C HIS A 17 7.46 -3.57 -9.15
N SER A 18 6.58 -3.93 -10.10
CA SER A 18 5.24 -4.47 -9.80
C SER A 18 4.51 -3.65 -8.72
N LEU A 19 4.59 -2.32 -8.85
CA LEU A 19 4.13 -1.37 -7.84
C LEU A 19 2.85 -0.68 -8.28
N LEU A 20 1.83 -0.73 -7.43
CA LEU A 20 0.64 0.10 -7.53
C LEU A 20 0.76 1.31 -6.59
N GLU A 21 0.95 2.48 -7.15
CA GLU A 21 1.12 3.74 -6.41
C GLU A 21 -0.17 4.56 -6.52
N ARG A 22 -0.66 5.06 -5.37
CA ARG A 22 -1.81 5.95 -5.28
C ARG A 22 -1.41 7.24 -4.57
N ASN A 23 -1.79 8.36 -5.15
CA ASN A 23 -1.48 9.70 -4.66
C ASN A 23 -2.78 10.46 -4.42
N TRP A 24 -3.07 10.76 -3.15
CA TRP A 24 -4.24 11.55 -2.79
C TRP A 24 -4.02 13.04 -3.07
N LYS A 25 -5.10 13.74 -3.43
CA LYS A 25 -5.11 15.18 -3.72
C LYS A 25 -5.84 15.94 -2.59
N PRO A 26 -5.50 17.23 -2.34
CA PRO A 26 -6.14 18.03 -1.29
C PRO A 26 -7.66 18.22 -1.44
N SER A 27 -8.15 18.15 -2.68
CA SER A 27 -9.58 18.09 -3.03
C SER A 27 -10.34 16.97 -2.32
N SER A 28 -9.65 15.95 -1.78
CA SER A 28 -10.25 14.91 -0.94
C SER A 28 -10.99 15.47 0.28
N ALA A 29 -10.68 16.69 0.72
CA ALA A 29 -11.43 17.40 1.77
C ALA A 29 -12.94 17.55 1.44
N GLU A 30 -13.31 17.57 0.16
CA GLU A 30 -14.69 17.75 -0.31
C GLU A 30 -15.41 16.43 -0.58
N MET A 31 -14.74 15.29 -0.34
CA MET A 31 -15.32 13.98 -0.61
C MET A 31 -16.41 13.65 0.40
N ASN A 32 -17.45 12.97 -0.10
CA ASN A 32 -18.36 12.20 0.71
C ASN A 32 -17.94 10.73 0.78
N HIS A 33 -18.62 9.97 1.63
CA HIS A 33 -18.35 8.55 1.84
C HIS A 33 -18.44 7.70 0.57
N GLU A 34 -19.48 7.90 -0.26
CA GLU A 34 -19.67 7.12 -1.50
C GLU A 34 -18.54 7.37 -2.50
N GLN A 35 -18.06 8.62 -2.57
CA GLN A 35 -16.89 8.97 -3.39
C GLN A 35 -15.64 8.28 -2.87
N PHE A 36 -15.41 8.27 -1.55
CA PHE A 36 -14.26 7.57 -0.96
C PHE A 36 -14.28 6.07 -1.25
N GLN A 37 -15.42 5.42 -1.05
CA GLN A 37 -15.59 4.00 -1.40
C GLN A 37 -15.34 3.77 -2.88
N HIS A 38 -15.85 4.64 -3.75
CA HIS A 38 -15.63 4.55 -5.19
C HIS A 38 -14.14 4.57 -5.53
N GLU A 39 -13.39 5.54 -5.00
CA GLU A 39 -11.94 5.65 -5.24
C GLU A 39 -11.17 4.41 -4.74
N MET A 40 -11.56 3.90 -3.58
CA MET A 40 -10.97 2.68 -3.03
C MET A 40 -11.26 1.43 -3.86
N LEU A 41 -12.44 1.32 -4.47
CA LEU A 41 -12.74 0.24 -5.41
C LEU A 41 -11.94 0.35 -6.71
N GLN A 42 -11.49 1.54 -7.11
CA GLN A 42 -10.58 1.67 -8.27
C GLN A 42 -9.19 1.12 -7.97
N LEU A 43 -8.72 1.24 -6.72
CA LEU A 43 -7.49 0.56 -6.28
C LEU A 43 -7.62 -0.96 -6.43
N LEU A 44 -8.73 -1.53 -5.95
CA LEU A 44 -8.96 -2.97 -6.02
C LEU A 44 -9.02 -3.46 -7.47
N LYS A 45 -9.70 -2.74 -8.37
CA LYS A 45 -9.69 -3.03 -9.82
C LYS A 45 -8.29 -2.96 -10.43
N GLY A 46 -7.45 -2.03 -9.95
CA GLY A 46 -6.04 -1.95 -10.33
C GLY A 46 -5.27 -3.20 -9.88
N ALA A 47 -5.47 -3.61 -8.62
CA ALA A 47 -4.85 -4.80 -8.06
C ALA A 47 -5.27 -6.07 -8.83
N GLU A 48 -6.57 -6.28 -9.06
CA GLU A 48 -7.12 -7.41 -9.83
C GLU A 48 -6.53 -7.48 -11.25
N LYS A 49 -6.39 -6.33 -11.91
CA LYS A 49 -5.93 -6.25 -13.30
C LYS A 49 -4.43 -6.50 -13.45
N TYR A 50 -3.61 -5.99 -12.53
CA TYR A 50 -2.14 -5.99 -12.68
C TYR A 50 -1.42 -6.94 -11.73
N ASN A 51 -2.11 -7.49 -10.71
CA ASN A 51 -1.55 -8.33 -9.65
C ASN A 51 -0.22 -7.77 -9.09
N PRO A 52 -0.23 -6.54 -8.57
CA PRO A 52 0.98 -5.88 -8.07
C PRO A 52 1.50 -6.62 -6.83
N LEU A 53 2.82 -6.70 -6.70
CA LEU A 53 3.45 -7.21 -5.46
C LEU A 53 3.51 -6.15 -4.38
N LEU A 54 3.56 -4.87 -4.78
CA LEU A 54 3.82 -3.74 -3.91
C LEU A 54 2.71 -2.70 -4.05
N VAL A 55 2.32 -2.07 -2.95
CA VAL A 55 1.39 -0.94 -2.94
C VAL A 55 2.01 0.23 -2.19
N LEU A 56 1.96 1.42 -2.78
CA LEU A 56 2.38 2.67 -2.13
C LEU A 56 1.20 3.64 -2.08
N GLY A 57 0.81 4.06 -0.89
CA GLY A 57 -0.19 5.11 -0.69
C GLY A 57 0.42 6.39 -0.15
N ASP A 58 0.54 7.42 -0.98
CA ASP A 58 0.82 8.78 -0.53
C ASP A 58 -0.47 9.43 -0.04
N THR A 59 -0.54 9.63 1.27
CA THR A 59 -1.66 10.27 1.98
C THR A 59 -1.30 11.66 2.52
N LYS A 60 -0.13 12.23 2.18
CA LYS A 60 0.31 13.55 2.68
C LYS A 60 -0.70 14.66 2.40
N SER A 61 -1.41 14.56 1.28
CA SER A 61 -2.45 15.51 0.85
C SER A 61 -3.87 14.99 1.06
N PHE A 62 -4.05 13.89 1.79
CA PHE A 62 -5.35 13.33 2.08
C PHE A 62 -6.01 14.08 3.24
N LEU A 63 -7.20 14.62 2.99
CA LEU A 63 -7.91 15.51 3.92
C LEU A 63 -9.36 15.06 4.23
N TYR A 64 -9.78 13.89 3.71
CA TYR A 64 -11.07 13.31 4.05
C TYR A 64 -11.05 12.69 5.45
N VAL A 65 -12.07 12.97 6.26
CA VAL A 65 -12.22 12.37 7.59
C VAL A 65 -12.84 10.98 7.45
N ILE A 66 -12.03 9.94 7.67
CA ILE A 66 -12.51 8.56 7.68
C ILE A 66 -13.26 8.32 8.99
N LEU A 67 -14.55 8.00 8.88
CA LEU A 67 -15.37 7.59 10.03
C LEU A 67 -15.16 6.09 10.32
N PRO A 68 -15.39 5.61 11.56
CA PRO A 68 -15.10 4.22 11.94
C PRO A 68 -15.82 3.15 11.11
N ASP A 69 -17.05 3.41 10.67
CA ASP A 69 -17.82 2.52 9.80
C ASP A 69 -17.19 2.38 8.40
N VAL A 70 -16.64 3.47 7.88
CA VAL A 70 -15.89 3.49 6.62
C VAL A 70 -14.58 2.74 6.75
N GLN A 71 -13.93 2.84 7.91
CA GLN A 71 -12.69 2.14 8.20
C GLN A 71 -12.88 0.62 8.24
N ILE A 72 -13.91 0.14 8.93
CA ILE A 72 -14.27 -1.29 8.92
C ILE A 72 -14.54 -1.74 7.47
N TRP A 73 -15.27 -0.94 6.69
CA TRP A 73 -15.57 -1.28 5.31
C TRP A 73 -14.32 -1.40 4.43
N ILE A 74 -13.37 -0.46 4.53
CA ILE A 74 -12.14 -0.49 3.71
C ILE A 74 -11.23 -1.67 4.11
N ASP A 75 -11.14 -1.99 5.41
CA ASP A 75 -10.40 -3.14 5.88
C ASP A 75 -11.01 -4.46 5.39
N ASP A 76 -12.33 -4.63 5.56
CA ASP A 76 -13.05 -5.86 5.19
C ASP A 76 -13.24 -6.05 3.67
N THR A 77 -13.36 -4.96 2.92
CA THR A 77 -13.70 -5.04 1.48
C THR A 77 -12.50 -4.84 0.59
N VAL A 78 -11.57 -3.95 0.95
CA VAL A 78 -10.50 -3.55 0.04
C VAL A 78 -9.18 -4.17 0.46
N TYR A 79 -8.76 -3.92 1.70
CA TYR A 79 -7.46 -4.40 2.18
C TYR A 79 -7.41 -5.92 2.38
N SER A 80 -8.50 -6.55 2.84
CA SER A 80 -8.61 -8.02 2.88
C SER A 80 -8.32 -8.71 1.55
N GLN A 81 -8.73 -8.11 0.43
CA GLN A 81 -8.60 -8.70 -0.92
C GLN A 81 -7.26 -8.39 -1.61
N LEU A 82 -6.47 -7.43 -1.12
CA LEU A 82 -5.20 -7.07 -1.75
C LEU A 82 -4.21 -8.25 -1.75
N GLY A 83 -4.15 -9.01 -0.66
CA GLY A 83 -3.31 -10.21 -0.58
C GLY A 83 -3.70 -11.28 -1.59
N GLU A 84 -5.01 -11.47 -1.84
CA GLU A 84 -5.51 -12.41 -2.86
C GLU A 84 -5.12 -12.01 -4.28
N HIS A 85 -4.82 -10.72 -4.51
CA HIS A 85 -4.32 -10.18 -5.78
C HIS A 85 -2.78 -10.09 -5.85
N GLY A 86 -2.07 -10.76 -4.94
CA GLY A 86 -0.61 -10.90 -4.97
C GLY A 86 0.17 -9.81 -4.24
N VAL A 87 -0.50 -8.88 -3.56
CA VAL A 87 0.19 -7.86 -2.75
C VAL A 87 0.91 -8.53 -1.59
N GLN A 88 2.17 -8.16 -1.38
CA GLN A 88 3.05 -8.66 -0.32
C GLN A 88 3.47 -7.57 0.66
N LYS A 89 3.61 -6.33 0.16
CA LYS A 89 3.96 -5.17 0.99
C LYS A 89 3.12 -3.96 0.59
N MET A 90 2.67 -3.24 1.60
CA MET A 90 1.92 -2.00 1.46
C MET A 90 2.54 -0.92 2.33
N ALA A 91 3.02 0.15 1.69
CA ALA A 91 3.56 1.31 2.39
C ALA A 91 2.59 2.48 2.32
N PHE A 92 2.53 3.23 3.40
CA PHE A 92 1.78 4.46 3.52
C PHE A 92 2.74 5.60 3.85
N VAL A 93 2.72 6.66 3.03
CA VAL A 93 3.47 7.88 3.29
C VAL A 93 2.50 8.93 3.80
N ASN A 94 2.65 9.32 5.05
CA ASN A 94 1.62 10.07 5.76
C ASN A 94 2.15 11.38 6.33
N SER A 95 1.25 12.29 6.68
CA SER A 95 1.54 13.34 7.66
C SER A 95 1.45 12.77 9.09
N GLU A 96 2.12 13.42 10.06
CA GLU A 96 2.08 13.01 11.47
C GLU A 96 0.64 12.87 12.01
N ASP A 97 -0.30 13.69 11.53
CA ASP A 97 -1.69 13.70 11.97
C ASP A 97 -2.45 12.42 11.57
N PHE A 98 -2.17 11.86 10.39
CA PHE A 98 -2.82 10.64 9.90
C PHE A 98 -2.29 9.39 10.64
N PHE A 99 -1.04 9.42 11.13
CA PHE A 99 -0.47 8.35 11.96
C PHE A 99 -1.21 8.21 13.29
N VAL A 100 -1.59 9.32 13.94
CA VAL A 100 -2.32 9.30 15.22
C VAL A 100 -3.71 8.69 15.06
N GLN A 101 -4.36 8.90 13.91
CA GLN A 101 -5.72 8.41 13.67
C GLN A 101 -5.76 6.88 13.43
N LEU A 102 -4.78 6.31 12.74
CA LEU A 102 -4.75 4.87 12.42
C LEU A 102 -4.04 4.00 13.47
N SER A 103 -3.00 4.53 14.13
CA SER A 103 -2.19 3.75 15.08
C SER A 103 -2.95 3.24 16.31
N VAL A 104 -4.09 3.84 16.65
CA VAL A 104 -4.91 3.40 17.79
C VAL A 104 -5.64 2.08 17.50
N GLU A 105 -5.94 1.78 16.23
CA GLU A 105 -6.80 0.65 15.86
C GLU A 105 -6.02 -0.52 15.23
N GLN A 106 -4.87 -0.28 14.61
CA GLN A 106 -4.22 -1.25 13.72
C GLN A 106 -3.33 -2.31 14.36
N SER A 107 -2.88 -2.15 15.60
CA SER A 107 -1.93 -3.10 16.23
C SER A 107 -2.50 -4.51 16.43
N ILE A 108 -3.81 -4.72 16.29
CA ILE A 108 -4.48 -6.02 16.43
C ILE A 108 -4.79 -6.64 15.06
N GLU A 109 -5.12 -5.84 14.05
CA GLU A 109 -5.57 -6.33 12.73
C GLU A 109 -4.42 -6.67 11.76
N GLU A 110 -3.26 -6.03 11.87
CA GLU A 110 -2.09 -6.33 11.00
C GLU A 110 -1.60 -7.78 11.13
N SER A 111 -1.89 -8.46 12.26
CA SER A 111 -1.49 -9.85 12.50
C SER A 111 -2.26 -10.91 11.67
N ASN A 112 -3.36 -10.54 11.00
CA ASN A 112 -4.20 -11.45 10.23
C ASN A 112 -4.17 -11.22 8.71
N LYS A 113 -3.34 -10.28 8.21
CA LYS A 113 -3.24 -9.98 6.78
C LYS A 113 -2.10 -10.79 6.15
N ASP A 114 -2.30 -11.24 4.91
CA ASP A 114 -1.31 -12.04 4.15
C ASP A 114 -0.12 -11.21 3.64
N TYR A 115 -0.05 -9.93 4.00
CA TYR A 115 0.94 -8.97 3.52
C TYR A 115 1.32 -7.96 4.59
N GLU A 116 2.54 -7.41 4.52
CA GLU A 116 3.04 -6.45 5.49
C GLU A 116 2.54 -5.03 5.20
N ILE A 117 2.16 -4.31 6.24
CA ILE A 117 1.82 -2.89 6.16
C ILE A 117 2.85 -2.08 6.97
N ARG A 118 3.37 -0.99 6.40
CA ARG A 118 4.23 -0.05 7.14
C ARG A 118 3.96 1.40 6.79
N TYR A 119 4.27 2.26 7.76
CA TYR A 119 4.05 3.70 7.71
C TYR A 119 5.38 4.45 7.70
N PHE A 120 5.47 5.48 6.86
CA PHE A 120 6.69 6.27 6.66
C PHE A 120 6.38 7.76 6.65
N GLY A 121 7.35 8.57 7.08
CA GLY A 121 7.25 10.03 7.04
C GLY A 121 7.63 10.61 5.68
N ASN A 122 8.31 9.85 4.81
CA ASN A 122 8.72 10.30 3.49
C ASN A 122 8.71 9.15 2.46
N ASP A 123 8.69 9.54 1.19
CA ASP A 123 8.63 8.62 0.06
C ASP A 123 9.89 7.77 -0.09
N GLU A 124 11.06 8.31 0.23
CA GLU A 124 12.34 7.63 0.03
C GLU A 124 12.43 6.41 0.95
N GLU A 125 12.13 6.56 2.24
CA GLU A 125 12.12 5.45 3.20
C GLU A 125 11.08 4.39 2.84
N ALA A 126 9.89 4.82 2.41
CA ALA A 126 8.82 3.91 1.98
C ALA A 126 9.26 3.07 0.77
N LYS A 127 9.87 3.71 -0.23
CA LYS A 127 10.36 3.05 -1.44
C LYS A 127 11.53 2.13 -1.15
N ILE A 128 12.46 2.53 -0.28
CA ILE A 128 13.55 1.66 0.17
C ILE A 128 12.97 0.38 0.77
N TRP A 129 12.01 0.48 1.70
CA TRP A 129 11.43 -0.71 2.33
C TRP A 129 10.58 -1.57 1.38
N LEU A 130 9.82 -0.95 0.48
CA LEU A 130 9.03 -1.67 -0.53
C LEU A 130 9.93 -2.47 -1.47
N PHE A 131 11.04 -1.85 -1.92
CA PHE A 131 11.97 -2.45 -2.88
C PHE A 131 13.10 -3.23 -2.24
N ASP A 132 13.19 -3.24 -0.91
CA ASP A 132 14.05 -4.15 -0.16
C ASP A 132 13.56 -5.57 -0.36
N THR A 133 13.97 -6.16 -1.49
CA THR A 133 13.87 -7.59 -1.73
C THR A 133 14.84 -8.23 -0.76
N ASN A 134 14.34 -9.10 0.10
CA ASN A 134 15.17 -9.96 0.92
C ASN A 134 15.81 -11.04 0.02
N ASP A 135 16.57 -10.63 -0.99
CA ASP A 135 17.63 -11.41 -1.58
C ASP A 135 18.76 -11.40 -0.55
N SER A 136 18.54 -12.14 0.54
CA SER A 136 19.66 -12.76 1.23
C SER A 136 20.32 -13.64 0.20
N ILE A 137 21.40 -13.10 -0.37
CA ILE A 137 22.43 -13.81 -1.11
C ILE A 137 22.63 -15.15 -0.39
N GLU A 138 22.13 -16.24 -0.99
CA GLU A 138 22.73 -17.54 -0.79
C GLU A 138 24.16 -17.38 -1.31
N GLU A 139 25.09 -17.01 -0.42
CA GLU A 139 26.50 -17.22 -0.67
C GLU A 139 26.65 -18.74 -0.79
N GLU A 140 26.67 -19.19 -2.04
CA GLU A 140 27.26 -20.46 -2.46
C GLU A 140 28.59 -20.61 -1.72
N ASN A 141 28.59 -21.38 -0.63
CA ASN A 141 29.81 -21.99 -0.12
C ASN A 141 30.19 -23.11 -1.09
N ASP A 142 30.64 -22.72 -2.26
CA ASP A 142 31.33 -23.57 -3.22
C ASP A 142 32.84 -23.36 -3.02
N ASP A 143 33.37 -23.98 -1.95
CA ASP A 143 34.81 -24.24 -1.80
C ASP A 143 34.99 -25.75 -1.60
N ILE A 144 34.89 -26.44 -2.73
CA ILE A 144 35.94 -27.28 -3.32
C ILE A 144 36.66 -28.25 -2.36
N GLU A 145 36.46 -29.53 -2.70
CA GLU A 145 37.36 -30.67 -2.49
C GLU A 145 38.85 -30.32 -2.26
N GLU A 146 39.39 -30.68 -1.10
CA GLU A 146 40.74 -31.24 -1.03
C GLU A 146 40.66 -32.68 -0.49
N THR A 147 40.56 -33.58 -1.46
CA THR A 147 41.21 -34.89 -1.59
C THR A 147 42.14 -35.37 -0.46
N GLU A 148 41.88 -36.62 -0.05
CA GLU A 148 42.81 -37.71 0.33
C GLU A 148 43.90 -37.48 1.40
#